data_AF-A0A975DAF6-F1
#
_entry.id   AF-A0A975DAF6-F1
#
_cell.length_a   1.000
_cell.length_b   1.000
_cell.length_c   1.000
_cell.angle_alpha   90.00
_cell.angle_beta   90.00
_cell.angle_gamma   90.00
#
_symmetry.space_group_name_H-M   'P 1'
#
loop_
_entity.id
_entity.type
_entity.pdbx_description
1 polymer ?
#
loop_
_entity_poly.entity_id
_entity_poly.type
_entity_poly.pdbx_seq_one_letter_code
_entity_poly.pdbx_strand_id
1 'polypeptide(L)' 'MTNLEFCLIWAGDHVIHSKVEYEFHLEQIRRSLLNKPADSEYGFMFWTAACEAYEIKNNLPSKVDEVYTNTWLCNCS' A
#
# COMPACT_ATOMS: atom_id res chain seq x y z
N MET A 1 1.07 -13.61 -15.87
CA MET A 1 0.47 -12.56 -15.03
C MET A 1 1.58 -11.59 -14.68
N THR A 2 1.43 -10.32 -15.05
CA THR A 2 2.38 -9.25 -14.69
C THR A 2 2.16 -8.80 -13.25
N ASN A 3 3.14 -8.11 -12.67
CA ASN A 3 2.98 -7.52 -11.33
C ASN A 3 1.79 -6.55 -11.28
N LEU A 4 1.58 -5.77 -12.35
CA LEU A 4 0.43 -4.86 -12.45
C LEU A 4 -0.91 -5.62 -12.42
N GLU A 5 -1.03 -6.69 -13.20
CA GLU A 5 -2.26 -7.53 -13.22
C GLU A 5 -2.54 -8.14 -11.84
N PHE A 6 -1.49 -8.60 -11.16
CA PHE A 6 -1.61 -9.13 -9.81
C PHE A 6 -2.11 -8.06 -8.83
N CYS A 7 -1.48 -6.89 -8.78
CA CYS A 7 -1.88 -5.79 -7.90
C CYS A 7 -3.32 -5.33 -8.20
N LEU A 8 -3.74 -5.28 -9.47
CA LEU A 8 -5.12 -4.91 -9.83
C LEU A 8 -6.16 -5.94 -9.35
N ILE A 9 -5.86 -7.24 -9.43
CA ILE A 9 -6.74 -8.29 -8.91
C ILE A 9 -6.89 -8.15 -7.39
N TRP A 10 -5.79 -7.92 -6.68
CA TRP A 10 -5.79 -7.77 -5.23
C TRP A 10 -6.36 -6.43 -4.75
N ALA A 11 -6.32 -5.38 -5.56
CA ALA A 11 -6.95 -4.10 -5.22
C ALA A 11 -8.49 -4.19 -5.24
N GLY A 12 -9.05 -5.09 -6.07
CA GLY A 12 -10.50 -5.16 -6.29
C GLY A 12 -11.03 -3.84 -6.83
N ASP A 13 -12.05 -3.28 -6.17
CA ASP A 13 -12.67 -2.00 -6.56
C ASP A 13 -11.87 -0.76 -6.11
N HIS A 14 -10.76 -0.94 -5.40
CA HIS A 14 -9.94 0.16 -4.90
C HIS A 14 -9.04 0.72 -6.00
N VAL A 15 -9.23 1.99 -6.34
CA VAL A 15 -8.48 2.67 -7.39
C VAL A 15 -8.01 4.02 -6.87
N ILE A 16 -6.74 4.33 -7.13
CA ILE A 16 -6.12 5.60 -6.80
C ILE A 16 -6.09 6.47 -8.07
N HIS A 17 -6.70 7.64 -7.99
CA HIS A 17 -6.87 8.55 -9.13
C HIS A 17 -5.93 9.74 -9.08
N SER A 18 -5.30 10.00 -7.93
CA SER A 18 -4.40 11.14 -7.77
C SER A 18 -3.21 10.85 -6.86
N LYS A 19 -2.16 11.67 -7.00
CA LYS A 19 -1.00 11.63 -6.10
C LYS A 19 -1.38 11.90 -4.65
N VAL A 20 -2.38 12.76 -4.40
CA VAL A 20 -2.83 13.11 -3.05
C VAL A 20 -3.50 11.91 -2.38
N GLU A 21 -4.36 11.19 -3.12
CA GLU A 21 -4.95 9.94 -2.63
C GLU A 21 -3.88 8.87 -2.37
N TYR A 22 -2.91 8.73 -3.27
CA TYR A 22 -1.77 7.84 -3.09
C TYR A 22 -1.02 8.13 -1.78
N GLU A 23 -0.66 9.39 -1.53
CA GLU A 23 0.06 9.78 -0.31
C GLU A 23 -0.78 9.57 0.96
N PHE A 24 -2.09 9.81 0.89
CA PHE A 24 -3.02 9.52 1.99
C PHE A 24 -3.02 8.02 2.33
N HIS A 25 -3.22 7.15 1.33
CA HIS A 25 -3.29 5.71 1.56
C HIS A 25 -1.96 5.11 1.99
N LEU A 26 -0.82 5.64 1.49
CA LEU A 26 0.51 5.22 1.93
C LEU A 26 0.73 5.50 3.43
N GLU A 27 0.29 6.66 3.92
CA GLU A 27 0.36 7.00 5.35
C GLU A 27 -0.56 6.12 6.20
N GLN A 28 -1.77 5.79 5.72
CA GLN A 28 -2.67 4.85 6.41
C GLN A 28 -2.09 3.44 6.47
N ILE A 29 -1.44 2.95 5.40
CA ILE A 29 -0.71 1.67 5.37
C ILE A 29 0.39 1.68 6.44
N ARG A 30 1.19 2.74 6.51
CA ARG A 30 2.25 2.90 7.52
C ARG A 30 1.69 2.85 8.93
N ARG A 31 0.60 3.58 9.20
CA ARG A 31 -0.08 3.57 10.51
C ARG A 31 -0.62 2.19 10.85
N SER A 32 -1.17 1.48 9.86
CA SER A 32 -1.73 0.15 10.05
C SER A 32 -0.68 -0.90 10.40
N LEU A 33 0.54 -0.76 9.86
CA LEU A 33 1.65 -1.64 10.19
C LEU A 33 2.26 -1.34 11.57
N LEU A 34 2.26 -0.06 11.99
CA LEU A 34 2.78 0.36 13.31
C LEU A 34 1.79 0.05 14.44
N ASN A 35 0.49 0.24 14.21
CA ASN A 35 -0.57 0.00 15.18
C ASN A 35 -1.28 -1.32 14.82
N LYS A 36 -0.89 -2.42 15.48
CA LYS A 36 -1.44 -3.77 15.27
C LYS A 36 -2.98 -3.92 15.34
N PRO A 37 -3.81 -2.93 15.77
CA PRO A 37 -5.24 -2.96 15.55
C PRO A 37 -5.72 -1.73 14.75
N ALA A 38 -5.15 -1.44 13.59
CA ALA A 38 -5.79 -0.51 12.66
C ALA A 38 -6.85 -1.27 11.87
N ASP A 39 -8.08 -1.14 12.37
CA ASP A 39 -9.36 -1.43 11.73
C ASP A 39 -9.39 -2.51 10.66
N SER A 40 -10.05 -3.62 11.00
CA SER A 40 -10.57 -4.60 10.03
C SER A 40 -11.42 -3.96 8.91
N GLU A 41 -11.81 -2.70 9.03
CA GLU A 41 -12.62 -1.95 8.07
C GLU A 41 -11.82 -1.17 7.01
N TYR A 42 -10.56 -0.76 7.27
CA TYR A 42 -9.82 0.04 6.29
C TYR A 42 -9.54 -0.73 4.99
N GLY A 43 -9.47 -2.06 5.05
CA GLY A 43 -9.12 -2.87 3.89
C GLY A 43 -7.64 -2.74 3.52
N PHE A 44 -6.77 -2.76 4.53
CA PHE A 44 -5.31 -2.59 4.40
C PHE A 44 -4.71 -3.30 3.18
N MET A 45 -5.00 -4.60 3.02
CA MET A 45 -4.46 -5.40 1.91
C MET A 45 -4.90 -4.89 0.53
N PHE A 46 -6.14 -4.40 0.41
CA PHE A 46 -6.68 -3.88 -0.85
C PHE A 46 -6.03 -2.54 -1.20
N TRP A 47 -5.87 -1.64 -0.24
CA TRP A 47 -5.21 -0.35 -0.47
C TRP A 47 -3.70 -0.47 -0.71
N THR A 48 -3.03 -1.44 -0.07
CA THR A 48 -1.64 -1.75 -0.39
C THR A 48 -1.50 -2.12 -1.87
N ALA A 49 -2.32 -3.05 -2.35
CA ALA A 49 -2.30 -3.46 -3.75
C ALA A 49 -2.66 -2.31 -4.70
N ALA A 50 -3.60 -1.44 -4.32
CA ALA A 50 -3.94 -0.24 -5.10
C ALA A 50 -2.77 0.76 -5.18
N CYS A 51 -2.02 0.95 -4.09
CA CYS A 51 -0.80 1.77 -4.07
C CYS A 51 0.30 1.18 -4.97
N GLU A 52 0.56 -0.12 -4.90
CA GLU A 52 1.54 -0.78 -5.78
C GLU A 52 1.13 -0.68 -7.26
N ALA A 53 -0.16 -0.85 -7.57
CA ALA A 53 -0.66 -0.67 -8.93
C ALA A 53 -0.49 0.78 -9.42
N TYR A 54 -0.72 1.77 -8.55
CA TYR A 54 -0.47 3.18 -8.86
C TYR A 54 1.01 3.45 -9.13
N GLU A 55 1.91 2.91 -8.31
CA GLU A 55 3.36 3.06 -8.50
C GLU A 55 3.82 2.46 -9.83
N ILE A 56 3.39 1.24 -10.15
CA ILE A 56 3.74 0.57 -11.42
C ILE A 56 3.21 1.36 -12.63
N LYS A 57 1.94 1.78 -12.62
CA LYS A 57 1.33 2.55 -13.72
C LYS A 57 2.05 3.87 -13.99
N ASN A 58 2.62 4.48 -12.95
CA ASN A 58 3.28 5.77 -13.03
C ASN A 58 4.81 5.68 -13.07
N ASN A 59 5.39 4.47 -13.16
CA ASN A 59 6.84 4.23 -13.08
C ASN A 59 7.50 4.89 -11.85
N LEU A 60 6.84 4.80 -10.70
CA LEU A 60 7.35 5.32 -9.42
C LEU A 60 8.17 4.25 -8.68
N PRO A 61 9.12 4.64 -7.82
CA PRO A 61 9.74 3.71 -6.89
C PRO A 61 8.72 3.10 -5.93
N SER A 62 8.96 1.87 -5.48
CA SER A 62 8.09 1.19 -4.53
C SER A 62 8.25 1.75 -3.12
N LYS A 63 7.38 2.69 -2.73
CA LYS A 63 7.34 3.20 -1.36
C LYS A 63 6.57 2.28 -0.43
N VAL A 64 5.66 1.48 -0.99
CA VAL A 64 5.00 0.41 -0.24
C VAL A 64 6.04 -0.55 0.33
N ASP A 65 7.01 -1.00 -0.47
CA ASP A 65 8.11 -1.88 -0.02
C ASP A 65 9.00 -1.22 1.06
N GLU A 66 9.28 0.08 0.90
CA GLU A 66 10.01 0.87 1.90
C GLU A 66 9.25 0.89 3.25
N VAL A 67 7.94 1.10 3.21
CA VAL A 67 7.07 1.10 4.40
C VAL A 67 7.09 -0.25 5.10
N TYR A 68 7.05 -1.37 4.37
CA TYR A 68 7.19 -2.70 4.95
C TYR A 68 8.56 -2.88 5.60
N THR A 69 9.64 -2.65 4.86
CA THR A 69 11.02 -2.86 5.32
C THR A 69 11.32 -2.06 6.58
N ASN A 70 10.93 -0.78 6.61
CA ASN A 70 11.14 0.08 7.77
C ASN A 70 10.33 -0.39 8.99
N THR A 71 9.11 -0.89 8.79
CA THR A 71 8.28 -1.38 9.90
C THR A 71 8.83 -2.69 10.47
N TRP A 72 9.38 -3.59 9.63
CA TRP A 72 10.08 -4.78 10.10
C TRP A 72 11.32 -4.45 10.94
N LEU A 73 12.12 -3.47 10.51
CA LEU A 73 13.31 -3.04 11.26
C LEU A 73 12.96 -2.40 12.61
N CYS A 74 11.91 -1.58 12.68
CA CYS A 74 11.44 -0.97 13.93
C CYS A 74 10.87 -1.98 14.95
N ASN A 75 10.42 -3.16 14.53
CA ASN A 75 9.92 -4.21 15.43
C ASN A 75 11.03 -5.17 15.95
N CYS A 76 12.26 -5.03 15.44
CA CYS A 76 13.42 -5.84 15.83
C CYS A 76 14.43 -5.09 16.73
N SER A 77 14.09 -3.87 17.16
CA SER A 77 14.88 -3.04 18.09
C SER A 77 14.21 -2.98 19.46
#